data_AF-A0A3B1JCM8-F1
#
_entry.id   AF-A0A3B1JCM8-F1
#
_cell.length_a   1.000
_cell.length_b   1.000
_cell.length_c   1.000
_cell.angle_alpha   90.00
_cell.angle_beta   90.00
_cell.angle_gamma   90.00
#
_symmetry.space_group_name_H-M   'P 1'
#
loop_
_entity.id
_entity.type
_entity.pdbx_description
1 polymer ?
#
loop_
_entity_poly.entity_id
_entity_poly.type
_entity_poly.pdbx_seq_one_letter_code
_entity_poly.pdbx_strand_id
1 'polypeptide(L)'
;MILDTHPCAAFVDKHLAQLISRVLSIMPIADHLKNEKMITDEKYTHVHNEKIPAEKMRILCEALEAGGPKVKAEFYKILKKVEPYLVEDLEAKRLENISIGTFFQLKLEYSTGLLFATLQASTRL
;
A
#
# COMPACT_ATOMS: atom_id res chain seq x y z
N MET A 1 -10.83 11.87 19.93
CA MET A 1 -12.06 11.07 19.79
C MET A 1 -11.76 9.89 18.86
N ILE A 2 -11.78 8.68 19.45
CA ILE A 2 -12.06 7.32 18.91
C ILE A 2 -11.42 6.97 17.54
N LEU A 3 -10.31 6.20 17.46
CA LEU A 3 -10.14 4.74 17.66
C LEU A 3 -10.95 3.88 16.68
N ASP A 4 -10.44 3.66 15.45
CA ASP A 4 -10.75 2.48 14.61
C ASP A 4 -9.85 2.49 13.35
N THR A 5 -8.52 2.50 13.54
CA THR A 5 -7.60 2.43 12.39
C THR A 5 -7.49 0.96 11.93
N HIS A 6 -8.47 0.51 11.15
CA HIS A 6 -8.34 -0.73 10.39
C HIS A 6 -7.06 -0.62 9.54
N PRO A 7 -6.11 -1.57 9.62
CA PRO A 7 -4.84 -1.48 8.89
C PRO A 7 -5.03 -1.33 7.37
N CYS A 8 -6.15 -1.82 6.83
CA CYS A 8 -6.55 -1.63 5.44
C CYS A 8 -6.97 -0.18 5.12
N ALA A 9 -7.65 0.52 6.04
CA ALA A 9 -8.05 1.90 5.83
C ALA A 9 -6.83 2.84 5.80
N ALA A 10 -5.89 2.63 6.73
CA ALA A 10 -4.62 3.38 6.76
C ALA A 10 -3.76 3.14 5.50
N PHE A 11 -3.82 1.93 4.91
CA PHE A 11 -3.12 1.63 3.67
C PHE A 11 -3.66 2.47 2.49
N VAL A 12 -4.99 2.51 2.33
CA VAL A 12 -5.62 3.31 1.27
C VAL A 12 -5.23 4.78 1.42
N ASP A 13 -5.40 5.35 2.63
CA ASP A 13 -5.13 6.77 2.89
C ASP A 13 -3.65 7.12 2.64
N LYS A 14 -2.73 6.23 3.02
CA LYS A 14 -1.29 6.44 2.82
C LYS A 14 -0.83 6.31 1.37
N HIS A 15 -1.47 5.42 0.59
CA HIS A 15 -1.06 5.11 -0.77
C HIS A 15 -1.98 5.71 -1.84
N LEU A 16 -2.91 6.60 -1.47
CA LEU A 16 -3.88 7.26 -2.36
C LEU A 16 -3.25 7.78 -3.66
N ALA A 17 -2.18 8.56 -3.57
CA ALA A 17 -1.51 9.12 -4.75
C ALA A 17 -0.92 8.04 -5.68
N GLN A 18 -0.41 6.95 -5.09
CA GLN A 18 0.19 5.84 -5.83
C GLN A 18 -0.90 4.97 -6.47
N LEU A 19 -2.04 4.79 -5.80
CA LEU A 19 -3.21 4.10 -6.33
C LEU A 19 -3.82 4.87 -7.51
N ILE A 20 -4.00 6.18 -7.38
CA ILE A 20 -4.53 7.06 -8.44
C ILE A 20 -3.66 7.00 -9.71
N SER A 21 -2.34 6.94 -9.55
CA SER A 21 -1.42 6.97 -10.69
C SER A 21 -1.17 5.60 -11.32
N ARG A 22 -1.35 4.49 -10.60
CA ARG A 22 -0.86 3.16 -11.01
C ARG A 22 -1.95 2.12 -11.20
N VAL A 23 -3.10 2.27 -10.56
CA VAL A 23 -4.24 1.37 -10.76
C VAL A 23 -4.89 1.72 -12.10
N LEU A 24 -4.80 0.81 -13.07
CA LEU A 24 -5.49 0.92 -14.35
C LEU A 24 -6.78 0.09 -14.36
N SER A 25 -6.84 -0.94 -13.52
CA SER A 25 -7.96 -1.89 -13.42
C SER A 25 -9.08 -1.37 -12.51
N ILE A 26 -9.54 -0.14 -12.73
CA ILE A 26 -10.50 0.54 -11.85
C ILE A 26 -11.92 -0.01 -12.02
N MET A 27 -12.33 -0.33 -13.26
CA MET A 27 -13.67 -0.82 -13.57
C MET A 27 -14.00 -2.18 -12.90
N PRO A 28 -13.14 -3.21 -12.95
CA PRO A 28 -13.37 -4.46 -12.23
C PRO A 28 -13.57 -4.26 -10.72
N ILE A 29 -12.85 -3.31 -10.12
CA ILE A 29 -12.98 -2.99 -8.69
C ILE A 29 -14.31 -2.28 -8.43
N ALA A 30 -14.67 -1.30 -9.25
CA ALA A 30 -15.94 -0.58 -9.15
C ALA A 30 -17.15 -1.52 -9.35
N ASP A 31 -17.10 -2.44 -10.31
CA ASP A 31 -18.12 -3.45 -10.56
C ASP A 31 -18.35 -4.33 -9.32
N HIS A 32 -17.27 -4.81 -8.72
CA HIS A 32 -17.36 -5.64 -7.52
C HIS A 32 -17.91 -4.86 -6.32
N LEU A 33 -17.48 -3.61 -6.12
CA LEU A 33 -18.00 -2.77 -5.04
C LEU A 33 -19.48 -2.44 -5.23
N LYS A 34 -19.92 -2.27 -6.48
CA LYS A 34 -21.33 -2.08 -6.82
C LYS A 34 -22.16 -3.34 -6.52
N ASN A 35 -21.67 -4.50 -6.94
CA ASN A 35 -22.36 -5.78 -6.70
C ASN A 35 -22.53 -6.08 -5.20
N GLU A 36 -21.54 -5.73 -4.39
CA GLU A 36 -21.60 -5.82 -2.92
C GLU A 36 -22.44 -4.70 -2.27
N LYS A 37 -23.07 -3.82 -3.06
CA LYS A 37 -23.85 -2.65 -2.61
C LYS A 37 -23.06 -1.73 -1.67
N MET A 38 -21.75 -1.65 -1.87
CA MET A 38 -20.83 -0.83 -1.07
C MET A 38 -20.67 0.58 -1.64
N ILE A 39 -21.03 0.79 -2.90
CA ILE A 39 -21.11 2.10 -3.56
C ILE A 39 -22.49 2.28 -4.20
N THR A 40 -22.94 3.53 -4.32
CA THR A 40 -24.23 3.85 -4.95
C THR A 40 -24.15 3.79 -6.47
N ASP A 41 -25.30 3.56 -7.13
CA ASP A 41 -25.39 3.54 -8.59
C ASP A 41 -24.96 4.87 -9.22
N GLU A 42 -25.25 6.00 -8.56
CA GLU A 42 -24.81 7.32 -9.00
C GLU A 42 -23.28 7.43 -9.02
N LYS A 43 -22.61 6.99 -7.93
CA LYS A 43 -21.15 7.02 -7.85
C LYS A 43 -20.50 6.03 -8.81
N TYR A 44 -21.07 4.84 -8.96
CA TYR A 44 -20.63 3.88 -9.97
C TYR A 44 -20.74 4.45 -11.39
N THR A 45 -21.87 5.08 -11.72
CA THR A 45 -22.09 5.69 -13.05
C THR A 45 -21.10 6.82 -13.32
N HIS A 46 -20.79 7.61 -12.29
CA HIS A 46 -19.77 8.66 -12.39
C HIS A 46 -18.38 8.09 -12.69
N VAL A 47 -17.97 7.01 -11.99
CA VAL A 47 -16.72 6.29 -12.26
C VAL A 47 -16.71 5.67 -13.67
N HIS A 48 -17.84 5.12 -14.11
CA HIS A 48 -17.97 4.50 -15.43
C HIS A 48 -17.80 5.53 -16.56
N ASN A 49 -18.47 6.67 -16.44
CA ASN A 49 -18.54 7.72 -17.47
C ASN A 49 -17.30 8.59 -17.57
N GLU A 50 -16.50 8.66 -16.51
CA GLU A 50 -15.22 9.36 -16.55
C GLU A 50 -14.30 8.72 -17.61
N LYS A 51 -13.45 9.52 -18.25
CA LYS A 51 -12.52 9.03 -19.29
C LYS A 51 -11.10 8.92 -18.77
N ILE A 52 -10.75 9.75 -17.80
CA ILE A 52 -9.41 9.84 -17.24
C ILE A 52 -9.27 8.80 -16.12
N PRO A 53 -8.38 7.79 -16.26
CA PRO A 53 -8.23 6.75 -15.24
C PRO A 53 -7.87 7.30 -13.86
N ALA A 54 -7.02 8.33 -13.80
CA ALA A 54 -6.69 8.97 -12.52
C ALA A 54 -7.92 9.57 -11.83
N GLU A 55 -8.80 10.22 -12.58
CA GLU A 55 -10.01 10.83 -12.02
C GLU A 55 -11.05 9.77 -11.64
N LYS A 56 -11.15 8.66 -12.40
CA LYS A 56 -11.95 7.48 -12.01
C LYS A 56 -11.56 6.98 -10.62
N MET A 57 -10.25 6.83 -10.40
CA MET A 57 -9.75 6.33 -9.14
C MET A 57 -10.00 7.32 -8.00
N ARG A 58 -9.91 8.63 -8.28
CA ARG A 58 -10.24 9.67 -7.30
C ARG A 58 -11.71 9.61 -6.86
N ILE A 59 -12.63 9.52 -7.82
CA ILE A 59 -14.07 9.38 -7.54
C ILE A 59 -14.35 8.09 -6.74
N LEU A 60 -13.67 7.00 -7.09
CA LEU A 60 -13.80 5.74 -6.36
C LEU A 60 -13.30 5.89 -4.92
N CYS A 61 -12.16 6.54 -4.70
CA CYS A 61 -11.62 6.83 -3.37
C CYS A 61 -12.55 7.69 -2.52
N GLU A 62 -13.19 8.73 -3.09
CA GLU A 62 -14.22 9.51 -2.39
C GLU A 62 -15.39 8.62 -1.94
N ALA A 63 -15.77 7.63 -2.76
CA ALA A 63 -16.79 6.66 -2.39
C ALA A 63 -16.31 5.71 -1.27
N LEU A 64 -15.02 5.33 -1.25
CA LEU A 64 -14.44 4.54 -0.17
C LEU A 64 -14.41 5.31 1.16
N GLU A 65 -14.12 6.62 1.12
CA GLU A 65 -14.15 7.48 2.30
C GLU A 65 -15.57 7.62 2.87
N ALA A 66 -16.56 7.84 2.01
CA ALA A 66 -17.97 7.90 2.40
C ALA A 66 -18.48 6.55 2.94
N GLY A 67 -18.00 5.43 2.39
CA GLY A 67 -18.37 4.07 2.79
C GLY A 67 -17.71 3.58 4.10
N GLY A 68 -16.70 4.29 4.60
CA GLY A 68 -16.04 3.97 5.87
C GLY A 68 -15.12 2.73 5.83
N PRO A 69 -14.64 2.28 7.00
CA PRO A 69 -13.56 1.30 7.10
C PRO A 69 -13.89 -0.08 6.50
N LYS A 70 -15.17 -0.47 6.51
CA LYS A 70 -15.62 -1.74 5.92
C LYS A 70 -15.44 -1.76 4.41
N VAL A 71 -15.77 -0.66 3.73
CA VAL A 71 -15.63 -0.52 2.28
C VAL A 71 -14.16 -0.45 1.89
N LYS A 72 -13.33 0.26 2.66
CA LYS A 72 -11.86 0.28 2.47
C LYS A 72 -11.22 -1.10 2.62
N ALA A 73 -11.68 -1.91 3.58
CA ALA A 73 -11.18 -3.28 3.75
C ALA A 73 -11.54 -4.18 2.57
N GLU A 74 -12.76 -4.09 2.04
CA GLU A 74 -13.16 -4.89 0.89
C GLU A 74 -12.44 -4.45 -0.39
N PHE A 75 -12.27 -3.15 -0.60
CA PHE A 75 -11.43 -2.61 -1.67
C PHE A 75 -10.01 -3.18 -1.63
N TYR A 76 -9.36 -3.20 -0.46
CA TYR A 76 -8.02 -3.77 -0.33
C TYR A 76 -7.97 -5.26 -0.68
N LYS A 77 -8.96 -6.06 -0.27
CA LYS A 77 -9.05 -7.48 -0.66
C LYS A 77 -9.18 -7.67 -2.18
N ILE A 78 -10.00 -6.84 -2.83
CA ILE A 78 -10.20 -6.90 -4.28
C ILE A 78 -8.92 -6.45 -4.99
N LEU A 79 -8.30 -5.37 -4.55
CA LEU A 79 -7.05 -4.88 -5.10
C LEU A 79 -5.96 -5.95 -5.05
N LYS A 80 -5.88 -6.72 -3.95
CA LYS A 80 -4.95 -7.85 -3.83
C LYS A 80 -5.26 -9.00 -4.80
N LYS A 81 -6.51 -9.17 -5.22
CA LYS A 81 -6.90 -10.19 -6.22
C LYS A 81 -6.64 -9.73 -7.65
N VAL A 82 -6.92 -8.45 -7.95
CA VAL A 82 -6.83 -7.90 -9.31
C VAL A 82 -5.39 -7.51 -9.64
N GLU A 83 -4.68 -6.88 -8.72
CA GLU A 83 -3.31 -6.38 -8.92
C GLU A 83 -2.40 -6.75 -7.71
N PRO A 84 -2.13 -8.05 -7.48
CA PRO A 84 -1.30 -8.50 -6.35
C PRO A 84 0.09 -7.86 -6.34
N TYR A 85 0.72 -7.73 -7.52
CA TYR A 85 2.04 -7.10 -7.68
C TYR A 85 2.07 -5.64 -7.24
N LEU A 86 0.98 -4.89 -7.48
CA LEU A 86 0.89 -3.51 -7.04
C LEU A 86 0.78 -3.44 -5.52
N VAL A 87 -0.03 -4.30 -4.91
CA VAL A 87 -0.14 -4.37 -3.44
C VAL A 87 1.21 -4.73 -2.82
N GLU A 88 1.90 -5.73 -3.37
CA GLU A 88 3.23 -6.13 -2.92
C GLU A 88 4.26 -5.00 -3.07
N ASP A 89 4.27 -4.26 -4.18
CA ASP A 89 5.17 -3.12 -4.37
C ASP A 89 4.88 -1.96 -3.40
N LEU A 90 3.60 -1.67 -3.15
CA LEU A 90 3.18 -0.63 -2.19
C LEU A 90 3.50 -1.02 -0.74
N GLU A 91 3.37 -2.30 -0.40
CA GLU A 91 3.75 -2.86 0.90
C GLU A 91 5.27 -3.03 1.06
N ALA A 92 6.00 -3.33 -0.01
CA ALA A 92 7.45 -3.42 -0.04
C ALA A 92 8.12 -2.05 0.05
N LYS A 93 7.52 -1.00 -0.53
CA LYS A 93 7.96 0.39 -0.30
C LYS A 93 7.88 0.82 1.17
N ARG A 94 7.00 0.22 1.97
CA ARG A 94 7.02 0.37 3.44
C ARG A 94 8.29 -0.24 4.05
N LEU A 95 8.82 -1.30 3.46
CA LEU A 95 10.02 -1.99 3.90
C LEU A 95 11.30 -1.39 3.32
N GLU A 96 11.31 -0.74 2.16
CA GLU A 96 12.52 -0.04 1.66
C GLU A 96 12.90 1.18 2.51
N ASN A 97 11.91 1.88 3.08
CA ASN A 97 12.17 2.94 4.06
C ASN A 97 12.70 2.41 5.41
N ILE A 98 12.62 1.11 5.66
CA ILE A 98 13.20 0.46 6.85
C ILE A 98 14.49 -0.30 6.47
N SER A 99 14.59 -0.83 5.25
CA SER A 99 15.64 -1.77 4.86
C SER A 99 16.93 -1.08 4.42
N ILE A 100 16.90 0.08 3.77
CA ILE A 100 18.15 0.73 3.36
C ILE A 100 18.91 1.23 4.61
N GLY A 101 18.22 1.84 5.58
CA GLY A 101 18.85 2.32 6.82
C GLY A 101 19.39 1.21 7.72
N THR A 102 18.68 0.08 7.83
CA THR A 102 19.08 -1.01 8.75
C THR A 102 20.10 -1.97 8.12
N PHE A 103 20.06 -2.18 6.80
CA PHE A 103 20.97 -3.09 6.12
C PHE A 103 22.39 -2.52 6.01
N PHE A 104 22.55 -1.20 5.83
CA PHE A 104 23.87 -0.57 5.85
C PHE A 104 24.51 -0.59 7.26
N GLN A 105 23.73 -0.45 8.34
CA GLN A 105 24.26 -0.53 9.71
C GLN A 105 24.75 -1.93 10.08
N LEU A 106 23.93 -2.97 9.83
CA LEU A 106 24.33 -4.36 10.08
C LEU A 106 25.57 -4.78 9.28
N LYS A 107 25.73 -4.27 8.05
CA LYS A 107 26.90 -4.60 7.21
C LYS A 107 28.18 -3.90 7.68
N LEU A 108 28.08 -2.70 8.26
CA LEU A 108 29.23 -2.00 8.86
C LEU A 108 29.64 -2.60 10.22
N GLU A 109 28.69 -2.98 11.07
CA GLU A 109 28.99 -3.63 12.35
C GLU A 109 29.62 -5.02 12.17
N TYR A 110 29.18 -5.82 11.19
CA TYR A 110 29.78 -7.13 10.90
C TYR A 110 31.19 -7.01 10.28
N SER A 111 31.39 -6.02 9.40
CA SER A 111 32.70 -5.79 8.76
C SER A 111 33.75 -5.21 9.71
N THR A 112 33.34 -4.39 10.69
CA THR A 112 34.26 -3.81 11.69
C THR A 112 34.52 -4.75 12.86
N GLY A 113 33.51 -5.53 13.29
CA GLY A 113 33.65 -6.51 14.36
C GLY A 113 34.64 -7.65 14.07
N LEU A 114 34.75 -8.10 12.81
CA LEU A 114 35.72 -9.13 12.43
C LEU A 114 37.17 -8.64 12.51
N LEU A 115 37.44 -7.40 12.09
CA LEU A 115 38.79 -6.84 12.06
C LEU A 115 39.39 -6.68 13.47
N PHE A 116 38.60 -6.27 14.46
CA PHE A 116 39.06 -6.19 15.85
C PHE A 116 39.33 -7.57 16.46
N ALA A 117 38.48 -8.57 16.20
CA ALA A 117 38.69 -9.93 16.70
C ALA A 117 39.98 -10.55 16.14
N THR A 118 40.28 -10.33 14.85
CA THR A 118 41.55 -10.80 14.25
C THR A 118 42.76 -10.02 14.71
N LEU A 119 42.63 -8.71 14.97
CA LEU A 119 43.74 -7.86 15.44
C LEU A 119 44.11 -8.15 16.90
N GLN A 120 43.13 -8.43 17.77
CA GLN A 120 43.38 -8.85 19.16
C GLN A 120 43.98 -10.26 19.25
N ALA A 121 43.67 -11.15 18.31
CA ALA A 121 44.29 -12.48 18.26
C ALA A 121 45.78 -12.41 17.84
N SER A 122 46.16 -11.44 17.00
CA SER A 122 47.54 -11.31 16.51
C SER A 122 48.47 -10.48 17.41
N THR A 123 47.95 -9.83 18.46
CA THR A 123 48.74 -9.03 19.43
C THR A 123 49.04 -9.78 20.74
N ARG A 124 48.66 -11.06 20.83
CA ARG A 124 49.12 -12.01 21.87
C ARG A 124 49.95 -13.14 21.23
N LEU A 125 51.13 -12.79 20.74
CA LEU A 125 52.27 -13.71 20.61
C LEU A 125 53.52 -12.99 21.12
#